data_AF-A0A1A6FU04-F1
#
_entry.id   AF-A0A1A6FU04-F1
#
_cell.length_a   1.000
_cell.length_b   1.000
_cell.length_c   1.000
_cell.angle_alpha   90.00
_cell.angle_beta   90.00
_cell.angle_gamma   90.00
#
_symmetry.space_group_name_H-M   'P 1'
#
loop_
_entity.id
_entity.type
_entity.pdbx_description
1 polymer ?
#
loop_
_entity_poly.entity_id
_entity_poly.type
_entity_poly.pdbx_seq_one_letter_code
_entity_poly.pdbx_strand_id
1 'polypeptide(L)'
;MSVFSVSKGLRDGSSLLALSTVALIAAQPAHADNKGIFGGGSTLASLAMRQIGDCYLRQSVTGDGYTFSGSFNANKPTPALLPTTCTAVSPVMVLYGGVGSSAGLRGYVTNDPKQLFRGSVTTTTASQTVQLPADPPKYLDSAAAAPFNAYPYPSLDFGAGDSPLPSTLVTTTGTTGVASYIVKPSANWQSASKITATRSNTTSTVAYDTAKFGQPIQLPLFEAPVSVAVNLPAVGTTGVKTVNGVKWTIKSQVSSTGVGDRIQLSSAQVCAIFSGLVKDWKATTTIPYLKSNGTAGTQNFAASNTWHAAHSGAGTGGGTPYASVSTPITVVYRSDGSGTSFIFTNYLRTVCPLLDPKDKFGYKTIYASNLPDNSFQKLVDNITAYGRTVNWIGASGSDAVASAIGNDAANHGRIGYLSNDFVAPYNPVTTTRPAGSARLQNDYLRSIGVYYPGQTVGGKAYNFVAPTPSNADVAWSSLASFGVTPSASWKYTDYNVYAKTFPATTYLPGSGTAVNITGLSILPLAKGANAYPAVGTPHAYLYSCYGAGSVGSSTTRVTNLKSFLVWFYDDARSRNILVNNGFHSLSTTWIQNIKSQFLQGSKTTSITAYNALSKVNGCKNVTGGAN
;
A
#
# COMPACT_ATOMS: atom_id res chain seq x y z
N MET A 1 61.56 0.72 -15.11
CA MET A 1 60.93 -0.62 -15.16
C MET A 1 60.19 -0.84 -13.87
N SER A 2 58.86 -0.92 -13.97
CA SER A 2 57.95 -1.25 -12.88
C SER A 2 57.84 -2.76 -12.70
N VAL A 3 57.72 -3.23 -11.46
CA VAL A 3 56.75 -4.27 -11.03
C VAL A 3 56.56 -4.08 -9.52
N PHE A 4 55.33 -3.96 -9.02
CA PHE A 4 54.91 -4.61 -7.77
C PHE A 4 53.38 -4.71 -7.64
N SER A 5 52.93 -5.96 -7.56
CA SER A 5 51.78 -6.58 -6.87
C SER A 5 50.36 -5.98 -6.93
N VAL A 6 49.44 -6.80 -7.45
CA VAL A 6 47.97 -6.68 -7.38
C VAL A 6 47.45 -7.72 -6.39
N SER A 7 46.70 -7.29 -5.37
CA SER A 7 45.59 -8.08 -4.81
C SER A 7 44.59 -7.15 -4.11
N LYS A 8 43.38 -7.07 -4.68
CA LYS A 8 42.25 -6.24 -4.25
C LYS A 8 41.45 -6.95 -3.16
N GLY A 9 41.25 -6.29 -2.03
CA GLY A 9 40.25 -6.63 -1.03
C GLY A 9 38.88 -6.07 -1.40
N LEU A 10 37.88 -6.96 -1.44
CA LEU A 10 36.46 -6.70 -1.50
C LEU A 10 35.98 -5.90 -0.28
N ARG A 11 35.33 -4.75 -0.48
CA ARG A 11 34.32 -4.19 0.42
C ARG A 11 33.23 -3.45 -0.37
N ASP A 12 32.02 -3.94 -0.17
CA ASP A 12 30.73 -3.23 -0.15
C ASP A 12 30.08 -2.80 -1.48
N GLY A 13 29.64 -3.81 -2.24
CA GLY A 13 28.23 -4.21 -2.17
C GLY A 13 27.15 -3.29 -2.75
N SER A 14 27.39 -2.65 -3.89
CA SER A 14 26.31 -2.07 -4.72
C SER A 14 25.52 -3.18 -5.41
N SER A 15 24.48 -3.71 -4.76
CA SER A 15 23.50 -4.57 -5.44
C SER A 15 22.68 -3.71 -6.41
N LEU A 16 23.03 -3.82 -7.70
CA LEU A 16 22.22 -3.38 -8.84
C LEU A 16 20.82 -4.01 -8.72
N LEU A 17 19.85 -3.19 -8.30
CA LEU A 17 18.43 -3.50 -8.34
C LEU A 17 17.97 -3.47 -9.81
N ALA A 18 17.99 -4.64 -10.44
CA ALA A 18 17.33 -4.88 -11.72
C ALA A 18 15.87 -5.29 -11.45
N LEU A 19 14.96 -4.31 -11.40
CA LEU A 19 13.87 -4.35 -12.37
C LEU A 19 14.57 -4.09 -13.70
N SER A 20 14.82 -5.15 -14.47
CA SER A 20 15.36 -5.13 -15.84
C SER A 20 15.89 -3.76 -16.32
N THR A 21 17.19 -3.55 -16.17
CA THR A 21 17.99 -2.69 -17.04
C THR A 21 17.99 -3.24 -18.47
N VAL A 22 16.82 -3.31 -19.11
CA VAL A 22 16.73 -3.55 -20.56
C VAL A 22 16.82 -2.19 -21.23
N ALA A 23 17.93 -2.04 -21.96
CA ALA A 23 18.38 -0.88 -22.71
C ALA A 23 17.26 -0.01 -23.34
N LEU A 24 17.26 1.27 -22.98
CA LEU A 24 16.53 2.34 -23.66
C LEU A 24 17.43 2.92 -24.76
N ILE A 25 17.36 2.37 -25.97
CA ILE A 25 17.85 3.06 -27.18
C ILE A 25 16.71 3.12 -28.20
N ALA A 26 16.46 4.35 -28.66
CA ALA A 26 15.77 4.76 -29.89
C ALA A 26 14.27 4.48 -30.03
N ALA A 27 13.46 5.49 -29.71
CA ALA A 27 12.63 6.26 -30.66
C ALA A 27 11.60 7.04 -29.84
N GLN A 28 11.79 8.37 -29.73
CA GLN A 28 10.74 9.24 -29.24
C GLN A 28 9.64 9.25 -30.30
N PRO A 29 8.40 8.80 -30.02
CA PRO A 29 7.30 9.25 -30.84
C PRO A 29 7.17 10.74 -30.60
N ALA A 30 7.29 11.52 -31.68
CA ALA A 30 6.87 12.91 -31.70
C ALA A 30 5.37 12.95 -31.40
N HIS A 31 5.00 13.01 -30.12
CA HIS A 31 3.65 13.32 -29.69
C HIS A 31 3.70 14.57 -28.83
N ALA A 32 3.84 15.70 -29.52
CA ALA A 32 3.18 16.93 -29.12
C ALA A 32 1.67 16.70 -29.26
N ASP A 33 1.04 15.98 -28.32
CA ASP A 33 -0.41 16.07 -28.18
C ASP A 33 -0.72 16.31 -26.70
N ASN A 34 -1.24 17.51 -26.46
CA ASN A 34 -1.52 18.14 -25.18
C ASN A 34 -2.71 17.45 -24.46
N LYS A 35 -2.73 16.12 -24.27
CA LYS A 35 -3.92 15.38 -23.79
C LYS A 35 -3.55 14.26 -22.82
N GLY A 36 -2.99 14.60 -21.67
CA GLY A 36 -2.64 13.65 -20.62
C GLY A 36 -3.40 13.89 -19.31
N ILE A 37 -3.58 12.83 -18.53
CA ILE A 37 -3.97 12.87 -17.12
C ILE A 37 -2.77 12.40 -16.31
N PHE A 38 -2.32 13.23 -15.37
CA PHE A 38 -1.09 13.03 -14.62
C PHE A 38 -1.35 12.96 -13.13
N GLY A 39 -0.97 11.87 -12.48
CA GLY A 39 -1.07 11.76 -11.03
C GLY A 39 0.06 10.96 -10.42
N GLY A 40 0.12 10.93 -9.09
CA GLY A 40 1.18 10.18 -8.42
C GLY A 40 1.08 10.19 -6.91
N GLY A 41 1.89 9.32 -6.30
CA GLY A 41 1.97 9.15 -4.86
C GLY A 41 2.09 7.68 -4.49
N SER A 42 1.02 7.07 -3.97
CA SER A 42 1.00 5.67 -3.49
C SER A 42 1.81 4.68 -4.36
N THR A 43 2.83 4.06 -3.77
CA THR A 43 3.52 2.93 -4.41
C THR A 43 2.75 1.61 -4.25
N LEU A 44 1.66 1.59 -3.50
CA LEU A 44 0.75 0.45 -3.45
C LEU A 44 -0.10 0.40 -4.71
N ALA A 45 -0.50 1.55 -5.24
CA ALA A 45 -1.34 1.62 -6.43
C ALA A 45 -0.57 1.62 -7.75
N SER A 46 0.76 1.71 -7.73
CA SER A 46 1.54 2.08 -8.90
C SER A 46 1.47 1.08 -10.06
N LEU A 47 1.56 -0.23 -9.81
CA LEU A 47 1.56 -1.21 -10.91
C LEU A 47 0.17 -1.34 -11.54
N ALA A 48 -0.86 -1.38 -10.69
CA ALA A 48 -2.25 -1.43 -11.17
C ALA A 48 -2.64 -0.16 -11.93
N MET A 49 -2.36 1.03 -11.40
CA MET A 49 -2.69 2.29 -12.06
C MET A 49 -1.96 2.46 -13.40
N ARG A 50 -0.74 1.94 -13.50
CA ARG A 50 -0.01 1.90 -14.77
C ARG A 50 -0.72 1.01 -15.81
N GLN A 51 -0.98 -0.25 -15.47
CA GLN A 51 -1.68 -1.18 -16.35
C GLN A 51 -3.07 -0.68 -16.78
N ILE A 52 -3.79 -0.03 -15.86
CA ILE A 52 -5.08 0.60 -16.13
C ILE A 52 -4.94 1.74 -17.14
N GLY A 53 -3.91 2.58 -17.02
CA GLY A 53 -3.60 3.63 -18.00
C GLY A 53 -3.25 3.07 -19.38
N ASP A 54 -2.41 2.04 -19.43
CA ASP A 54 -2.00 1.38 -20.67
C ASP A 54 -3.21 0.72 -21.37
N CYS A 55 -4.13 0.13 -20.60
CA CYS A 55 -5.38 -0.42 -21.11
C CYS A 55 -6.34 0.67 -21.62
N TYR A 56 -6.46 1.80 -20.91
CA TYR A 56 -7.33 2.91 -21.31
C TYR A 56 -6.92 3.50 -22.67
N LEU A 57 -5.60 3.64 -22.89
CA LEU A 57 -5.01 4.13 -24.13
C LEU A 57 -4.89 3.05 -25.23
N ARG A 58 -4.90 1.76 -24.85
CA ARG A 58 -4.51 0.61 -25.69
C ARG A 58 -3.08 0.75 -26.24
N GLN A 59 -2.16 1.12 -25.36
CA GLN A 59 -0.75 1.18 -25.69
C GLN A 59 0.04 0.81 -24.45
N SER A 60 0.84 -0.26 -24.51
CA SER A 60 1.85 -0.48 -23.48
C SER A 60 2.95 0.56 -23.64
N VAL A 61 3.55 0.97 -22.53
CA VAL A 61 4.75 1.77 -22.62
C VAL A 61 5.92 0.81 -22.82
N THR A 62 6.67 1.01 -23.89
CA THR A 62 7.82 0.15 -24.21
C THR A 62 8.72 -0.05 -22.97
N GLY A 63 8.95 -1.31 -22.58
CA GLY A 63 9.81 -1.66 -21.46
C GLY A 63 9.15 -1.70 -20.08
N ASP A 64 7.84 -1.46 -19.96
CA ASP A 64 7.11 -1.56 -18.68
C ASP A 64 6.83 -3.01 -18.22
N GLY A 65 7.17 -4.00 -19.05
CA GLY A 65 6.99 -5.42 -18.76
C GLY A 65 5.55 -5.91 -18.92
N TYR A 66 4.63 -5.09 -19.47
CA TYR A 66 3.23 -5.46 -19.67
C TYR A 66 2.91 -5.77 -21.13
N THR A 67 2.17 -6.86 -21.37
CA THR A 67 1.82 -7.30 -22.73
C THR A 67 0.35 -7.67 -22.84
N PHE A 68 -0.31 -7.18 -23.89
CA PHE A 68 -1.67 -7.62 -24.23
C PHE A 68 -1.66 -9.08 -24.67
N SER A 69 -2.46 -9.92 -24.02
CA SER A 69 -2.46 -11.36 -24.28
C SER A 69 -3.83 -11.99 -24.09
N GLY A 70 -4.19 -12.93 -24.98
CA GLY A 70 -5.38 -13.77 -24.83
C GLY A 70 -5.30 -14.72 -23.63
N SER A 71 -4.10 -14.94 -23.10
CA SER A 71 -3.86 -15.74 -21.89
C SER A 71 -4.14 -14.96 -20.60
N PHE A 72 -4.48 -13.67 -20.69
CA PHE A 72 -4.89 -12.88 -19.53
C PHE A 72 -6.08 -13.54 -18.82
N ASN A 73 -6.01 -13.66 -17.51
CA ASN A 73 -7.08 -14.24 -16.70
C ASN A 73 -7.33 -13.39 -15.45
N ALA A 74 -8.54 -12.86 -15.32
CA ALA A 74 -8.91 -12.08 -14.14
C ALA A 74 -9.09 -12.96 -12.89
N ASN A 75 -9.46 -14.23 -13.06
CA ASN A 75 -9.76 -15.15 -11.95
C ASN A 75 -8.51 -15.87 -11.41
N LYS A 76 -7.44 -15.92 -12.20
CA LYS A 76 -6.16 -16.51 -11.82
C LYS A 76 -5.05 -15.50 -12.11
N PRO A 77 -4.18 -15.16 -11.13
CA PRO A 77 -3.13 -14.18 -11.33
C PRO A 77 -2.27 -14.51 -12.57
N THR A 78 -2.32 -13.61 -13.55
CA THR A 78 -1.51 -13.61 -14.78
C THR A 78 -0.67 -12.34 -14.77
N PRO A 79 0.33 -12.24 -13.88
CA PRO A 79 1.15 -11.05 -13.75
C PRO A 79 1.82 -10.72 -15.09
N ALA A 80 2.08 -9.44 -15.34
CA ALA A 80 2.61 -8.91 -16.61
C ALA A 80 1.65 -8.95 -17.82
N LEU A 81 0.46 -9.55 -17.72
CA LEU A 81 -0.49 -9.60 -18.84
C LEU A 81 -1.59 -8.53 -18.72
N LEU A 82 -1.98 -7.98 -19.88
CA LEU A 82 -3.13 -7.10 -20.07
C LEU A 82 -4.19 -7.80 -20.94
N PRO A 83 -5.49 -7.52 -20.75
CA PRO A 83 -6.54 -8.12 -21.57
C PRO A 83 -6.52 -7.56 -23.00
N THR A 84 -6.63 -8.44 -24.01
CA THR A 84 -6.74 -8.03 -25.43
C THR A 84 -8.00 -7.22 -25.75
N THR A 85 -8.98 -7.23 -24.84
CA THR A 85 -10.22 -6.43 -24.92
C THR A 85 -10.04 -4.97 -24.54
N CYS A 86 -8.85 -4.54 -24.11
CA CYS A 86 -8.48 -3.13 -24.09
C CYS A 86 -8.54 -2.60 -25.53
N THR A 87 -9.66 -2.00 -25.91
CA THR A 87 -9.81 -1.18 -27.11
C THR A 87 -9.44 0.25 -26.73
N ALA A 88 -8.94 1.05 -27.67
CA ALA A 88 -8.63 2.45 -27.37
C ALA A 88 -9.94 3.14 -26.95
N VAL A 89 -10.09 3.39 -25.65
CA VAL A 89 -11.29 4.01 -25.08
C VAL A 89 -11.23 5.51 -25.30
N SER A 90 -10.02 6.05 -25.34
CA SER A 90 -9.70 7.46 -25.52
C SER A 90 -8.28 7.63 -26.05
N PRO A 91 -7.97 8.68 -26.83
CA PRO A 91 -6.58 9.05 -27.15
C PRO A 91 -5.83 9.67 -25.95
N VAL A 92 -6.47 9.78 -24.79
CA VAL A 92 -5.90 10.41 -23.59
C VAL A 92 -5.01 9.42 -22.86
N MET A 93 -3.75 9.80 -22.65
CA MET A 93 -2.83 9.00 -21.84
C MET A 93 -3.01 9.27 -20.34
N VAL A 94 -2.91 8.23 -19.53
CA VAL A 94 -2.88 8.32 -18.06
C VAL A 94 -1.51 7.91 -17.56
N LEU A 95 -0.83 8.79 -16.82
CA LEU A 95 0.45 8.49 -16.21
C LEU A 95 0.37 8.58 -14.69
N TYR A 96 1.02 7.61 -14.04
CA TYR A 96 1.02 7.48 -12.58
C TYR A 96 2.45 7.33 -12.03
N GLY A 97 2.82 8.24 -11.12
CA GLY A 97 4.14 8.24 -10.48
C GLY A 97 4.10 7.56 -9.11
N GLY A 98 4.63 6.33 -8.99
CA GLY A 98 4.77 5.64 -7.71
C GLY A 98 5.96 6.17 -6.89
N VAL A 99 5.69 7.08 -5.94
CA VAL A 99 6.73 7.83 -5.20
C VAL A 99 6.54 7.89 -3.67
N GLY A 100 5.45 7.33 -3.16
CA GLY A 100 5.06 7.32 -1.75
C GLY A 100 3.84 8.20 -1.50
N SER A 101 2.94 7.77 -0.61
CA SER A 101 1.68 8.49 -0.32
C SER A 101 1.92 9.89 0.23
N SER A 102 2.97 10.07 1.02
CA SER A 102 3.36 11.39 1.50
C SER A 102 3.68 12.34 0.34
N ALA A 103 4.45 11.90 -0.65
CA ALA A 103 4.78 12.71 -1.83
C ALA A 103 3.52 13.04 -2.68
N GLY A 104 2.59 12.09 -2.80
CA GLY A 104 1.28 12.33 -3.44
C GLY A 104 0.46 13.40 -2.73
N LEU A 105 0.41 13.36 -1.40
CA LEU A 105 -0.23 14.41 -0.59
C LEU A 105 0.46 15.75 -0.78
N ARG A 106 1.80 15.79 -0.75
CA ARG A 106 2.55 17.04 -0.96
C ARG A 106 2.23 17.67 -2.31
N GLY A 107 2.37 16.90 -3.38
CA GLY A 107 2.08 17.37 -4.74
C GLY A 107 0.65 17.87 -4.88
N TYR A 108 -0.31 17.17 -4.28
CA TYR A 108 -1.71 17.59 -4.27
C TYR A 108 -1.94 18.91 -3.51
N VAL A 109 -1.36 19.04 -2.32
CA VAL A 109 -1.55 20.25 -1.49
C VAL A 109 -0.89 21.48 -2.15
N THR A 110 0.26 21.29 -2.79
CA THR A 110 1.00 22.37 -3.46
C THR A 110 0.51 22.64 -4.88
N ASN A 111 -0.29 21.73 -5.46
CA ASN A 111 -0.51 21.62 -6.91
C ASN A 111 0.79 21.79 -7.71
N ASP A 112 1.82 21.02 -7.32
CA ASP A 112 3.15 21.09 -7.94
C ASP A 112 3.66 19.67 -8.24
N PRO A 113 3.75 19.28 -9.53
CA PRO A 113 4.25 17.95 -9.89
C PRO A 113 5.69 17.72 -9.42
N LYS A 114 6.48 18.78 -9.19
CA LYS A 114 7.88 18.67 -8.73
C LYS A 114 8.00 18.08 -7.33
N GLN A 115 6.92 18.01 -6.57
CA GLN A 115 6.89 17.37 -5.25
C GLN A 115 6.78 15.84 -5.32
N LEU A 116 6.57 15.26 -6.51
CA LEU A 116 6.49 13.80 -6.74
C LEU A 116 7.88 13.16 -6.88
N PHE A 117 8.71 13.24 -5.84
CA PHE A 117 9.98 12.52 -5.75
C PHE A 117 9.93 11.44 -4.66
N ARG A 118 10.78 10.40 -4.77
CA ARG A 118 10.85 9.29 -3.82
C ARG A 118 11.65 9.69 -2.57
N GLY A 119 11.15 9.27 -1.41
CA GLY A 119 11.82 9.42 -0.11
C GLY A 119 11.04 10.22 0.93
N SER A 120 11.48 10.09 2.19
CA SER A 120 10.96 10.85 3.34
C SER A 120 11.73 12.15 3.50
N VAL A 121 11.03 13.27 3.41
CA VAL A 121 11.60 14.59 3.72
C VAL A 121 11.15 15.00 5.11
N THR A 122 12.09 15.08 6.03
CA THR A 122 11.82 15.50 7.41
C THR A 122 11.82 17.02 7.50
N THR A 123 10.93 17.59 8.30
CA THR A 123 10.81 19.04 8.51
C THR A 123 12.02 19.67 9.19
N THR A 124 13.04 18.88 9.57
CA THR A 124 14.24 19.33 10.28
C THR A 124 15.48 19.44 9.38
N THR A 125 15.47 18.86 8.18
CA THR A 125 16.67 18.84 7.32
C THR A 125 16.60 19.97 6.28
N ALA A 126 17.61 20.85 6.26
CA ALA A 126 17.67 21.99 5.33
C ALA A 126 17.85 21.57 3.86
N SER A 127 18.50 20.43 3.62
CA SER A 127 18.74 19.87 2.30
C SER A 127 18.85 18.35 2.39
N GLN A 128 18.20 17.62 1.50
CA GLN A 128 18.24 16.16 1.46
C GLN A 128 18.44 15.65 0.03
N THR A 129 19.27 14.62 -0.11
CA THR A 129 19.36 13.85 -1.35
C THR A 129 18.14 12.95 -1.45
N VAL A 130 17.28 13.22 -2.43
CA VAL A 130 16.07 12.43 -2.70
C VAL A 130 16.24 11.62 -3.97
N GLN A 131 15.59 10.46 -4.03
CA GLN A 131 15.67 9.57 -5.18
C GLN A 131 14.62 9.99 -6.21
N LEU A 132 14.99 9.95 -7.48
CA LEU A 132 14.03 10.07 -8.56
C LEU A 132 13.19 8.77 -8.63
N PRO A 133 11.94 8.79 -9.13
CA PRO A 133 11.27 7.60 -9.62
C PRO A 133 12.22 6.70 -10.42
N ALA A 134 12.09 5.39 -10.23
CA ALA A 134 12.99 4.41 -10.84
C ALA A 134 12.99 4.46 -12.38
N ASP A 135 11.88 4.90 -12.98
CA ASP A 135 11.72 5.03 -14.42
C ASP A 135 11.58 6.50 -14.85
N PRO A 136 12.28 6.95 -15.90
CA PRO A 136 11.99 8.22 -16.56
C PRO A 136 10.56 8.29 -17.09
N PRO A 137 9.83 9.42 -16.91
CA PRO A 137 8.57 9.63 -17.58
C PRO A 137 8.82 9.61 -19.09
N LYS A 138 7.87 9.01 -19.82
CA LYS A 138 7.87 8.95 -21.29
C LYS A 138 7.94 10.35 -21.92
N TYR A 139 7.52 11.38 -21.19
CA TYR A 139 7.72 12.78 -21.53
C TYR A 139 9.05 13.29 -20.95
N LEU A 140 10.10 13.21 -21.75
CA LEU A 140 11.23 14.12 -21.61
C LEU A 140 10.90 15.33 -22.47
N ASP A 141 10.82 16.51 -21.85
CA ASP A 141 10.85 17.77 -22.60
C ASP A 141 12.06 17.73 -23.55
N SER A 142 11.85 18.07 -24.82
CA SER A 142 12.88 18.05 -25.87
C SER A 142 14.07 18.97 -25.53
N ALA A 143 13.94 19.82 -24.53
CA ALA A 143 15.04 20.48 -23.85
C ALA A 143 15.81 19.52 -22.91
N ALA A 144 16.29 18.38 -23.39
CA ALA A 144 17.10 17.40 -22.63
C ALA A 144 18.45 17.96 -22.10
N ALA A 145 18.77 19.21 -22.45
CA ALA A 145 19.89 20.01 -21.96
C ALA A 145 19.50 21.08 -20.91
N ALA A 146 18.21 21.28 -20.63
CA ALA A 146 17.71 22.28 -19.69
C ALA A 146 17.40 21.68 -18.29
N PRO A 147 17.57 22.45 -17.20
CA PRO A 147 17.20 22.03 -15.85
C PRO A 147 15.67 21.80 -15.71
N PHE A 148 15.28 21.02 -14.69
CA PHE A 148 13.93 20.48 -14.50
C PHE A 148 12.86 21.57 -14.33
N ASN A 149 12.20 21.98 -15.41
CA ASN A 149 11.12 22.97 -15.32
C ASN A 149 9.75 22.33 -15.07
N ALA A 150 9.55 21.03 -15.37
CA ALA A 150 8.25 20.34 -15.31
C ALA A 150 8.35 18.84 -14.95
N TYR A 151 8.85 18.52 -13.75
CA TYR A 151 9.15 17.14 -13.34
C TYR A 151 8.06 16.52 -12.45
N PRO A 152 7.73 15.21 -12.53
CA PRO A 152 7.93 14.31 -13.67
C PRO A 152 6.85 14.50 -14.74
N TYR A 153 5.88 15.40 -14.49
CA TYR A 153 4.73 15.66 -15.35
C TYR A 153 4.57 17.16 -15.64
N PRO A 154 3.97 17.53 -16.78
CA PRO A 154 3.74 18.92 -17.16
C PRO A 154 2.69 19.63 -16.29
N SER A 155 1.87 18.87 -15.56
CA SER A 155 0.89 19.35 -14.58
C SER A 155 0.55 18.20 -13.62
N LEU A 156 -0.18 18.50 -12.54
CA LEU A 156 -0.72 17.50 -11.62
C LEU A 156 -2.25 17.54 -11.64
N ASP A 157 -2.88 16.43 -12.02
CA ASP A 157 -4.34 16.27 -12.01
C ASP A 157 -4.86 15.69 -10.71
N PHE A 158 -4.11 14.78 -10.09
CA PHE A 158 -4.48 14.18 -8.82
C PHE A 158 -3.26 13.70 -8.04
N GLY A 159 -3.32 13.84 -6.72
CA GLY A 159 -2.43 13.09 -5.83
C GLY A 159 -3.05 11.74 -5.49
N ALA A 160 -2.24 10.81 -5.00
CA ALA A 160 -2.75 9.55 -4.49
C ALA A 160 -2.00 9.08 -3.24
N GLY A 161 -2.70 8.47 -2.30
CA GLY A 161 -2.07 7.95 -1.09
C GLY A 161 -2.98 7.04 -0.30
N ASP A 162 -2.40 6.03 0.35
CA ASP A 162 -3.17 5.06 1.17
C ASP A 162 -3.34 5.54 2.62
N SER A 163 -2.73 6.68 2.97
CA SER A 163 -3.10 7.48 4.14
C SER A 163 -4.19 8.47 3.75
N PRO A 164 -5.24 8.68 4.56
CA PRO A 164 -6.29 9.64 4.23
C PRO A 164 -5.76 11.09 4.31
N LEU A 165 -6.44 12.01 3.61
CA LEU A 165 -6.30 13.44 3.84
C LEU A 165 -6.64 13.76 5.30
N PRO A 166 -5.86 14.64 5.96
CA PRO A 166 -6.20 15.13 7.29
C PRO A 166 -7.58 15.79 7.34
N SER A 167 -8.23 15.73 8.50
CA SER A 167 -9.54 16.37 8.75
C SER A 167 -9.48 17.90 8.67
N THR A 168 -8.30 18.48 8.86
CA THR A 168 -8.04 19.92 8.70
C THR A 168 -6.90 20.13 7.70
N LEU A 169 -7.25 20.50 6.47
CA LEU A 169 -6.29 20.81 5.40
C LEU A 169 -5.84 22.29 5.39
N VAL A 170 -6.51 23.17 6.16
CA VAL A 170 -6.49 24.64 5.97
C VAL A 170 -5.83 25.45 7.10
N THR A 171 -5.47 24.87 8.25
CA THR A 171 -4.93 25.66 9.38
C THR A 171 -3.78 24.97 10.08
N THR A 172 -2.56 25.25 9.62
CA THR A 172 -1.33 25.03 10.39
C THR A 172 -0.43 26.25 10.29
N THR A 173 -0.93 27.41 10.69
CA THR A 173 -0.06 28.46 11.24
C THR A 173 0.57 27.91 12.51
N GLY A 174 1.72 27.25 12.33
CA GLY A 174 2.52 26.66 13.41
C GLY A 174 2.38 25.13 13.49
N THR A 175 3.49 24.44 13.21
CA THR A 175 3.86 23.06 13.62
C THR A 175 3.57 21.83 12.74
N THR A 176 2.66 21.85 11.76
CA THR A 176 2.50 20.72 10.82
C THR A 176 2.27 21.15 9.36
N GLY A 177 3.05 22.13 8.90
CA GLY A 177 3.12 22.43 7.48
C GLY A 177 3.75 21.29 6.69
N VAL A 178 3.18 20.99 5.54
CA VAL A 178 3.91 20.28 4.49
C VAL A 178 5.03 21.20 4.03
N ALA A 179 6.29 20.84 4.31
CA ALA A 179 7.42 21.61 3.81
C ALA A 179 7.44 21.55 2.27
N SER A 180 7.46 22.72 1.63
CA SER A 180 7.76 22.83 0.20
C SER A 180 9.25 22.68 -0.01
N TYR A 181 9.64 21.80 -0.93
CA TYR A 181 11.03 21.59 -1.31
C TYR A 181 11.28 22.14 -2.70
N ILE A 182 12.34 22.92 -2.82
CA ILE A 182 12.89 23.34 -4.11
C ILE A 182 13.83 22.23 -4.56
N VAL A 183 13.43 21.51 -5.60
CA VAL A 183 14.31 20.59 -6.30
C VAL A 183 15.15 21.41 -7.28
N LYS A 184 16.47 21.50 -7.04
CA LYS A 184 17.44 22.08 -7.98
C LYS A 184 18.32 20.96 -8.54
N PRO A 185 17.98 20.39 -9.71
CA PRO A 185 18.82 19.40 -10.35
C PRO A 185 20.00 20.09 -11.04
N SER A 186 21.20 19.52 -10.86
CA SER A 186 22.43 19.95 -11.54
C SER A 186 22.74 19.11 -12.79
N ALA A 187 21.89 18.14 -13.13
CA ALA A 187 22.09 17.15 -14.19
C ALA A 187 20.74 16.73 -14.79
N ASN A 188 20.74 16.16 -16.00
CA ASN A 188 19.55 15.72 -16.72
C ASN A 188 19.16 14.26 -16.36
N TRP A 189 17.97 13.80 -16.78
CA TRP A 189 17.46 12.44 -16.51
C TRP A 189 18.42 11.30 -16.92
N GLN A 190 19.36 11.56 -17.84
CA GLN A 190 20.31 10.57 -18.35
C GLN A 190 21.50 10.34 -17.40
N SER A 191 21.72 11.23 -16.43
CA SER A 191 22.94 11.25 -15.61
C SER A 191 22.70 11.32 -14.09
N ALA A 192 21.45 11.53 -13.64
CA ALA A 192 21.13 11.62 -12.22
C ALA A 192 20.20 10.49 -11.75
N SER A 193 20.66 9.67 -10.79
CA SER A 193 19.80 8.75 -10.01
C SER A 193 19.30 9.38 -8.70
N LYS A 194 19.79 10.58 -8.38
CA LYS A 194 19.56 11.33 -7.15
C LYS A 194 19.53 12.82 -7.44
N ILE A 195 18.70 13.56 -6.71
CA ILE A 195 18.61 15.02 -6.78
C ILE A 195 18.65 15.61 -5.37
N THR A 196 19.08 16.86 -5.26
CA THR A 196 19.04 17.58 -3.99
C THR A 196 17.72 18.33 -3.88
N ALA A 197 16.92 17.97 -2.89
CA ALA A 197 15.74 18.71 -2.46
C ALA A 197 16.14 19.64 -1.32
N THR A 198 16.16 20.94 -1.57
CA THR A 198 16.44 21.96 -0.55
C THR A 198 15.12 22.46 -0.01
N ARG A 199 14.96 22.48 1.32
CA ARG A 199 13.78 23.07 1.94
C ARG A 199 13.72 24.54 1.55
N SER A 200 12.55 25.03 1.13
CA SER A 200 12.38 26.48 0.94
C SER A 200 12.72 27.19 2.25
N ASN A 201 13.60 28.20 2.18
CA ASN A 201 14.02 29.03 3.31
C ASN A 201 12.89 29.95 3.82
N THR A 202 11.78 30.03 3.10
CA THR A 202 10.54 30.59 3.61
C THR A 202 9.86 29.57 4.51
N THR A 203 9.57 29.94 5.76
CA THR A 203 8.75 29.21 6.74
C THR A 203 7.28 29.06 6.31
N SER A 204 7.00 29.06 5.01
CA SER A 204 5.68 28.89 4.43
C SER A 204 5.26 27.44 4.58
N THR A 205 4.52 27.13 5.65
CA THR A 205 3.65 25.96 5.71
C THR A 205 2.72 26.00 4.50
N VAL A 206 2.82 25.05 3.57
CA VAL A 206 1.88 24.99 2.44
C VAL A 206 0.59 24.34 2.93
N ALA A 207 -0.48 25.13 2.95
CA ALA A 207 -1.83 24.67 3.20
C ALA A 207 -2.57 24.50 1.88
N TYR A 208 -3.57 23.62 1.87
CA TYR A 208 -4.42 23.45 0.69
C TYR A 208 -5.26 24.72 0.51
N ASP A 209 -5.13 25.36 -0.65
CA ASP A 209 -5.83 26.62 -0.94
C ASP A 209 -7.22 26.34 -1.51
N THR A 210 -8.23 26.31 -0.64
CA THR A 210 -9.62 26.13 -1.06
C THR A 210 -10.17 27.29 -1.89
N ALA A 211 -9.58 28.49 -1.76
CA ALA A 211 -9.97 29.65 -2.58
C ALA A 211 -9.41 29.53 -4.00
N LYS A 212 -8.28 28.84 -4.18
CA LYS A 212 -7.69 28.61 -5.50
C LYS A 212 -8.15 27.32 -6.17
N PHE A 213 -8.34 26.23 -5.43
CA PHE A 213 -8.63 24.91 -6.01
C PHE A 213 -10.06 24.40 -5.76
N GLY A 214 -10.82 25.11 -4.93
CA GLY A 214 -12.15 24.69 -4.48
C GLY A 214 -12.08 23.72 -3.30
N GLN A 215 -13.18 23.03 -3.02
CA GLN A 215 -13.20 22.07 -1.91
C GLN A 215 -12.38 20.82 -2.25
N PRO A 216 -11.64 20.25 -1.29
CA PRO A 216 -10.88 19.02 -1.52
C PRO A 216 -11.83 17.85 -1.77
N ILE A 217 -11.42 16.93 -2.64
CA ILE A 217 -12.13 15.68 -2.91
C ILE A 217 -11.18 14.52 -2.61
N GLN A 218 -11.68 13.53 -1.88
CA GLN A 218 -10.98 12.28 -1.61
C GLN A 218 -11.87 11.11 -2.02
N LEU A 219 -11.40 10.25 -2.90
CA LEU A 219 -12.14 9.05 -3.33
C LEU A 219 -11.28 7.81 -3.12
N PRO A 220 -11.81 6.70 -2.55
CA PRO A 220 -11.11 5.43 -2.58
C PRO A 220 -10.97 4.99 -4.04
N LEU A 221 -9.80 4.46 -4.42
CA LEU A 221 -9.59 3.96 -5.79
C LEU A 221 -10.06 2.51 -5.91
N PHE A 222 -9.62 1.65 -5.00
CA PHE A 222 -9.95 0.23 -4.96
C PHE A 222 -9.65 -0.36 -3.58
N GLU A 223 -10.10 -1.59 -3.34
CA GLU A 223 -9.93 -2.31 -2.09
C GLU A 223 -8.58 -3.05 -2.11
N ALA A 224 -7.72 -2.77 -1.14
CA ALA A 224 -6.35 -3.20 -1.15
C ALA A 224 -5.98 -4.04 0.08
N PRO A 225 -5.72 -5.35 -0.07
CA PRO A 225 -5.08 -6.12 0.98
C PRO A 225 -3.58 -5.77 1.07
N VAL A 226 -3.08 -5.62 2.29
CA VAL A 226 -1.65 -5.51 2.58
C VAL A 226 -1.14 -6.87 3.03
N SER A 227 -0.39 -7.52 2.14
CA SER A 227 0.21 -8.82 2.38
C SER A 227 1.30 -8.73 3.45
N VAL A 228 1.28 -9.64 4.42
CA VAL A 228 2.45 -9.94 5.26
C VAL A 228 3.37 -10.86 4.48
N ALA A 229 4.33 -10.28 3.77
CA ALA A 229 5.27 -10.99 2.92
C ALA A 229 6.36 -11.66 3.76
N VAL A 230 6.72 -12.89 3.40
CA VAL A 230 7.70 -13.70 4.14
C VAL A 230 8.64 -14.41 3.18
N ASN A 231 9.92 -14.42 3.50
CA ASN A 231 10.89 -15.26 2.82
C ASN A 231 11.25 -16.45 3.70
N LEU A 232 10.60 -17.57 3.40
CA LEU A 232 10.81 -18.86 4.06
C LEU A 232 10.95 -19.94 2.98
N PRO A 233 11.74 -20.99 3.20
CA PRO A 233 11.88 -22.04 2.22
C PRO A 233 10.55 -22.73 1.96
N ALA A 234 10.25 -23.02 0.69
CA ALA A 234 9.06 -23.80 0.34
C ALA A 234 9.23 -25.23 0.87
N VAL A 235 8.34 -25.66 1.75
CA VAL A 235 8.35 -27.04 2.27
C VAL A 235 7.48 -27.95 1.40
N GLY A 236 7.81 -29.24 1.36
CA GLY A 236 6.99 -30.25 0.68
C GLY A 236 5.80 -30.70 1.53
N THR A 237 5.19 -31.83 1.17
CA THR A 237 4.06 -32.43 1.91
C THR A 237 4.40 -32.80 3.35
N THR A 238 5.67 -33.06 3.66
CA THR A 238 6.15 -33.34 5.02
C THR A 238 6.27 -32.08 5.88
N GLY A 239 6.06 -30.89 5.31
CA GLY A 239 6.15 -29.63 6.04
C GLY A 239 7.58 -29.30 6.48
N VAL A 240 8.59 -30.02 5.97
CA VAL A 240 9.99 -29.90 6.39
C VAL A 240 10.87 -29.66 5.17
N LYS A 241 11.88 -28.79 5.32
CA LYS A 241 12.95 -28.60 4.34
C LYS A 241 14.24 -28.14 5.02
N THR A 242 15.37 -28.70 4.63
CA THR A 242 16.68 -28.22 5.09
C THR A 242 17.30 -27.30 4.04
N VAL A 243 17.70 -26.10 4.44
CA VAL A 243 18.44 -25.14 3.59
C VAL A 243 19.56 -24.53 4.42
N ASN A 244 20.78 -24.50 3.87
CA ASN A 244 21.97 -23.92 4.52
C ASN A 244 22.18 -24.43 5.96
N GLY A 245 22.00 -25.74 6.20
CA GLY A 245 22.14 -26.36 7.52
C GLY A 245 20.99 -26.10 8.50
N VAL A 246 20.00 -25.28 8.14
CA VAL A 246 18.79 -25.03 8.96
C VAL A 246 17.67 -25.96 8.52
N LYS A 247 17.15 -26.79 9.43
CA LYS A 247 15.94 -27.58 9.20
C LYS A 247 14.72 -26.72 9.53
N TRP A 248 14.01 -26.31 8.49
CA TRP A 248 12.75 -25.57 8.59
C TRP A 248 11.57 -26.53 8.71
N THR A 249 10.65 -26.23 9.62
CA THR A 249 9.39 -26.96 9.80
C THR A 249 8.24 -25.97 9.69
N ILE A 250 7.51 -25.97 8.57
CA ILE A 250 6.42 -25.02 8.26
C ILE A 250 5.15 -25.82 7.96
N LYS A 251 4.59 -26.46 8.98
CA LYS A 251 3.38 -27.31 8.86
C LYS A 251 2.15 -26.52 8.40
N SER A 252 2.15 -25.22 8.66
CA SER A 252 1.05 -24.33 8.29
C SER A 252 1.03 -23.94 6.81
N GLN A 253 2.08 -24.23 6.03
CA GLN A 253 2.12 -23.94 4.59
C GLN A 253 1.00 -24.70 3.86
N VAL A 254 0.29 -24.05 2.95
CA VAL A 254 -0.81 -24.67 2.17
C VAL A 254 -0.33 -25.07 0.77
N SER A 255 0.49 -24.23 0.14
CA SER A 255 1.05 -24.37 -1.20
C SER A 255 2.29 -23.48 -1.33
N SER A 256 3.25 -23.85 -2.18
CA SER A 256 4.45 -23.06 -2.43
C SER A 256 4.27 -21.94 -3.47
N THR A 257 3.12 -21.93 -4.18
CA THR A 257 2.88 -21.06 -5.34
C THR A 257 1.62 -20.20 -5.24
N GLY A 258 0.77 -20.42 -4.24
CA GLY A 258 -0.50 -19.70 -4.08
C GLY A 258 -0.44 -18.47 -3.18
N VAL A 259 -1.49 -17.65 -3.25
CA VAL A 259 -1.61 -16.38 -2.51
C VAL A 259 -1.75 -16.66 -1.01
N GLY A 260 -0.91 -16.04 -0.17
CA GLY A 260 -0.93 -16.25 1.27
C GLY A 260 -0.43 -17.63 1.71
N ASP A 261 -0.03 -18.51 0.80
CA ASP A 261 0.10 -19.93 1.13
C ASP A 261 1.45 -20.32 1.75
N ARG A 262 2.36 -19.35 1.93
CA ARG A 262 3.72 -19.59 2.45
C ARG A 262 3.74 -20.00 3.92
N ILE A 263 2.86 -19.41 4.72
CA ILE A 263 2.75 -19.64 6.16
C ILE A 263 1.38 -19.14 6.65
N GLN A 264 0.87 -19.66 7.76
CA GLN A 264 -0.31 -19.10 8.41
C GLN A 264 0.09 -18.55 9.78
N LEU A 265 -0.22 -17.27 10.01
CA LEU A 265 0.12 -16.56 11.24
C LEU A 265 -1.15 -16.13 11.98
N SER A 266 -1.20 -16.42 13.28
CA SER A 266 -2.24 -15.84 14.14
C SER A 266 -1.98 -14.35 14.37
N SER A 267 -3.02 -13.60 14.74
CA SER A 267 -2.84 -12.17 15.08
C SER A 267 -1.82 -12.00 16.21
N ALA A 268 -1.79 -12.95 17.16
CA ALA A 268 -0.81 -13.01 18.23
C ALA A 268 0.63 -13.11 17.72
N GLN A 269 0.90 -13.96 16.72
CA GLN A 269 2.23 -14.09 16.14
C GLN A 269 2.65 -12.82 15.38
N VAL A 270 1.74 -12.21 14.61
CA VAL A 270 2.03 -10.95 13.90
C VAL A 270 2.38 -9.85 14.90
N CYS A 271 1.56 -9.65 15.94
CA CYS A 271 1.84 -8.67 16.99
C CYS A 271 3.14 -8.98 17.76
N ALA A 272 3.48 -10.25 17.97
CA ALA A 272 4.71 -10.61 18.67
C ALA A 272 5.98 -10.33 17.85
N ILE A 273 5.93 -10.59 16.54
CA ILE A 273 7.02 -10.30 15.60
C ILE A 273 7.22 -8.78 15.50
N PHE A 274 6.15 -8.05 15.17
CA PHE A 274 6.23 -6.62 14.89
C PHE A 274 6.35 -5.73 16.13
N SER A 275 6.34 -6.30 17.35
CA SER A 275 6.65 -5.59 18.59
C SER A 275 8.03 -5.90 19.13
N GLY A 276 8.75 -6.83 18.49
CA GLY A 276 10.04 -7.34 18.97
C GLY A 276 9.95 -8.24 20.19
N LEU A 277 8.75 -8.69 20.59
CA LEU A 277 8.61 -9.71 21.63
C LEU A 277 9.23 -11.04 21.16
N VAL A 278 9.10 -11.35 19.87
CA VAL A 278 9.72 -12.52 19.24
C VAL A 278 10.68 -12.07 18.14
N LYS A 279 11.90 -12.59 18.17
CA LYS A 279 13.00 -12.18 17.28
C LYS A 279 13.69 -13.35 16.57
N ASP A 280 13.20 -14.57 16.75
CA ASP A 280 13.83 -15.78 16.21
C ASP A 280 12.77 -16.81 15.79
N TRP A 281 12.95 -17.44 14.63
CA TRP A 281 12.04 -18.46 14.11
C TRP A 281 12.07 -19.79 14.89
N LYS A 282 13.12 -20.03 15.70
CA LYS A 282 13.20 -21.13 16.67
C LYS A 282 12.39 -20.85 17.94
N ALA A 283 11.94 -19.62 18.16
CA ALA A 283 11.40 -19.20 19.45
C ALA A 283 10.20 -20.03 19.92
N THR A 284 10.21 -20.36 21.21
CA THR A 284 9.07 -20.90 21.96
C THR A 284 8.49 -19.88 22.94
N THR A 285 8.89 -18.61 22.80
CA THR A 285 8.48 -17.49 23.66
C THR A 285 6.97 -17.47 23.88
N THR A 286 6.56 -17.25 25.12
CA THR A 286 5.15 -17.04 25.47
C THR A 286 4.66 -15.69 24.93
N ILE A 287 3.58 -15.72 24.16
CA ILE A 287 2.96 -14.54 23.53
C ILE A 287 1.50 -14.41 23.99
N PRO A 288 0.98 -13.17 24.14
CA PRO A 288 -0.42 -12.94 24.48
C PRO A 288 -1.33 -13.27 23.31
N TYR A 289 -2.51 -13.82 23.60
CA TYR A 289 -3.58 -14.03 22.62
C TYR A 289 -4.95 -13.84 23.28
N LEU A 290 -5.99 -13.74 22.46
CA LEU A 290 -7.36 -13.55 22.92
C LEU A 290 -8.18 -14.82 22.65
N LYS A 291 -8.89 -15.32 23.66
CA LYS A 291 -9.81 -16.46 23.53
C LYS A 291 -11.14 -16.03 22.92
N SER A 292 -11.94 -16.97 22.44
CA SER A 292 -13.27 -16.76 21.85
C SER A 292 -14.22 -16.06 22.82
N ASN A 293 -14.11 -16.36 24.12
CA ASN A 293 -14.91 -15.75 25.18
C ASN A 293 -14.46 -14.33 25.60
N GLY A 294 -13.44 -13.77 24.95
CA GLY A 294 -12.91 -12.43 25.24
C GLY A 294 -11.89 -12.38 26.39
N THR A 295 -11.55 -13.51 27.00
CA THR A 295 -10.50 -13.54 28.04
C THR A 295 -9.10 -13.53 27.41
N ALA A 296 -8.22 -12.67 27.90
CA ALA A 296 -6.80 -12.68 27.53
C ALA A 296 -6.11 -13.94 28.08
N GLY A 297 -5.27 -14.58 27.26
CA GLY A 297 -4.47 -15.73 27.63
C GLY A 297 -3.07 -15.65 27.03
N THR A 298 -2.31 -16.74 27.17
CA THR A 298 -0.97 -16.86 26.59
C THR A 298 -0.79 -18.19 25.87
N GLN A 299 0.03 -18.19 24.82
CA GLN A 299 0.44 -19.39 24.09
C GLN A 299 1.91 -19.30 23.68
N ASN A 300 2.52 -20.42 23.30
CA ASN A 300 3.86 -20.39 22.71
C ASN A 300 3.81 -19.79 21.29
N PHE A 301 4.86 -19.06 20.89
CA PHE A 301 4.95 -18.46 19.54
C PHE A 301 4.73 -19.49 18.42
N ALA A 302 5.25 -20.71 18.59
CA ALA A 302 5.10 -21.78 17.63
C ALA A 302 3.72 -22.45 17.62
N ALA A 303 2.79 -22.07 18.50
CA ALA A 303 1.52 -22.80 18.70
C ALA A 303 0.65 -22.89 17.43
N SER A 304 0.68 -21.88 16.57
CA SER A 304 -0.05 -21.86 15.29
C SER A 304 0.69 -22.54 14.14
N ASN A 305 1.91 -23.08 14.35
CA ASN A 305 2.59 -23.89 13.34
C ASN A 305 2.07 -25.33 13.32
N THR A 306 0.78 -25.46 13.01
CA THR A 306 0.06 -26.73 12.90
C THR A 306 -0.29 -27.02 11.44
N TRP A 307 -0.70 -28.24 11.18
CA TRP A 307 -1.16 -28.69 9.88
C TRP A 307 -2.44 -27.98 9.44
N HIS A 308 -2.46 -27.53 8.18
CA HIS A 308 -3.62 -26.88 7.54
C HIS A 308 -4.77 -27.86 7.28
N ALA A 309 -5.96 -27.33 6.96
CA ALA A 309 -7.22 -28.06 6.88
C ALA A 309 -7.26 -29.26 5.91
N ALA A 310 -6.36 -29.32 4.93
CA ALA A 310 -6.32 -30.40 3.93
C ALA A 310 -5.34 -31.53 4.29
N HIS A 311 -4.65 -31.43 5.43
CA HIS A 311 -3.67 -32.42 5.88
C HIS A 311 -4.27 -33.33 6.97
N SER A 312 -3.83 -34.59 7.03
CA SER A 312 -4.19 -35.51 8.12
C SER A 312 -3.67 -34.99 9.48
N GLY A 313 -4.52 -34.96 10.51
CA GLY A 313 -4.15 -34.44 11.83
C GLY A 313 -4.07 -32.91 11.94
N ALA A 314 -4.87 -32.19 11.14
CA ALA A 314 -4.99 -30.74 11.18
C ALA A 314 -5.43 -30.19 12.56
N GLY A 315 -4.88 -29.03 12.96
CA GLY A 315 -5.43 -28.22 14.05
C GLY A 315 -5.39 -28.77 15.49
N THR A 316 -4.52 -29.72 15.84
CA THR A 316 -4.49 -30.35 17.18
C THR A 316 -3.74 -29.57 18.27
N GLY A 317 -3.27 -28.34 18.01
CA GLY A 317 -2.48 -27.54 18.97
C GLY A 317 -1.07 -28.12 19.23
N GLY A 318 -0.23 -27.40 19.99
CA GLY A 318 1.14 -27.86 20.34
C GLY A 318 2.20 -27.66 19.25
N GLY A 319 2.04 -26.64 18.39
CA GLY A 319 2.87 -26.42 17.21
C GLY A 319 4.39 -26.40 17.42
N THR A 320 5.13 -26.72 16.34
CA THR A 320 6.58 -26.94 16.36
C THR A 320 7.33 -25.64 16.02
N PRO A 321 8.49 -25.33 16.62
CA PRO A 321 9.33 -24.21 16.18
C PRO A 321 9.57 -24.23 14.66
N TYR A 322 9.63 -23.05 14.03
CA TYR A 322 9.75 -22.95 12.57
C TYR A 322 11.14 -23.32 12.06
N ALA A 323 12.17 -23.18 12.89
CA ALA A 323 13.56 -23.53 12.58
C ALA A 323 14.17 -24.41 13.69
N SER A 324 15.11 -25.29 13.33
CA SER A 324 15.82 -26.17 14.27
C SER A 324 16.92 -25.48 15.07
N VAL A 325 17.51 -24.42 14.51
CA VAL A 325 18.59 -23.62 15.10
C VAL A 325 18.19 -22.15 15.13
N SER A 326 18.87 -21.35 15.95
CA SER A 326 18.61 -19.91 16.06
C SER A 326 18.68 -19.28 14.66
N THR A 327 17.55 -18.74 14.23
CA THR A 327 17.39 -18.13 12.91
C THR A 327 16.67 -16.81 13.12
N PRO A 328 17.40 -15.68 13.12
CA PRO A 328 16.82 -14.39 13.42
C PRO A 328 15.65 -14.02 12.51
N ILE A 329 14.64 -13.41 13.10
CA ILE A 329 13.57 -12.72 12.38
C ILE A 329 14.09 -11.32 12.06
N THR A 330 14.11 -10.99 10.77
CA THR A 330 14.45 -9.65 10.30
C THR A 330 13.22 -9.03 9.69
N VAL A 331 12.79 -7.90 10.24
CA VAL A 331 11.60 -7.19 9.79
C VAL A 331 11.99 -6.12 8.78
N VAL A 332 11.48 -6.25 7.56
CA VAL A 332 11.64 -5.28 6.49
C VAL A 332 10.44 -4.33 6.49
N TYR A 333 10.71 -3.03 6.49
CA TYR A 333 9.69 -1.99 6.59
C TYR A 333 9.95 -0.83 5.62
N ARG A 334 8.93 0.00 5.44
CA ARG A 334 9.02 1.23 4.63
C ARG A 334 9.66 2.35 5.45
N SER A 335 10.86 2.79 5.05
CA SER A 335 11.55 3.94 5.67
C SER A 335 11.05 5.29 5.14
N ASP A 336 10.31 5.29 4.04
CA ASP A 336 9.66 6.45 3.46
C ASP A 336 8.20 6.63 3.95
N GLY A 337 7.63 7.81 3.71
CA GLY A 337 6.23 8.12 4.05
C GLY A 337 5.23 7.33 3.19
N SER A 338 4.82 6.16 3.69
CA SER A 338 4.09 5.12 2.98
C SER A 338 2.67 4.92 3.53
N GLY A 339 1.66 4.99 2.66
CA GLY A 339 0.30 4.61 3.02
C GLY A 339 0.15 3.10 3.29
N THR A 340 1.01 2.25 2.72
CA THR A 340 1.05 0.82 3.09
C THR A 340 1.40 0.66 4.57
N SER A 341 2.32 1.48 5.10
CA SER A 341 2.59 1.54 6.55
C SER A 341 1.36 1.99 7.34
N PHE A 342 0.60 2.95 6.81
CA PHE A 342 -0.62 3.43 7.46
C PHE A 342 -1.68 2.32 7.57
N ILE A 343 -1.94 1.56 6.50
CA ILE A 343 -2.87 0.43 6.51
C ILE A 343 -2.42 -0.64 7.50
N PHE A 344 -1.13 -1.03 7.43
CA PHE A 344 -0.60 -2.09 8.27
C PHE A 344 -0.57 -1.70 9.75
N THR A 345 -0.17 -0.47 10.07
CA THR A 345 -0.19 0.04 11.44
C THR A 345 -1.61 0.26 11.95
N ASN A 346 -2.61 0.54 11.08
CA ASN A 346 -4.01 0.55 11.48
C ASN A 346 -4.50 -0.83 11.92
N TYR A 347 -4.07 -1.90 11.24
CA TYR A 347 -4.30 -3.28 11.69
C TYR A 347 -3.63 -3.54 13.05
N LEU A 348 -2.34 -3.23 13.19
CA LEU A 348 -1.59 -3.48 14.44
C LEU A 348 -2.18 -2.72 15.65
N ARG A 349 -2.44 -1.42 15.48
CA ARG A 349 -3.13 -0.54 16.43
C ARG A 349 -4.46 -1.11 16.90
N THR A 350 -5.22 -1.66 15.97
CA THR A 350 -6.59 -2.11 16.25
C THR A 350 -6.58 -3.47 16.96
N VAL A 351 -5.71 -4.39 16.53
CA VAL A 351 -5.77 -5.78 16.96
C VAL A 351 -4.83 -6.07 18.14
N CYS A 352 -3.60 -5.56 18.12
CA CYS A 352 -2.59 -5.96 19.09
C CYS A 352 -2.92 -5.55 20.53
N PRO A 353 -3.40 -4.32 20.83
CA PRO A 353 -3.81 -3.95 22.19
C PRO A 353 -4.90 -4.83 22.80
N LEU A 354 -5.75 -5.45 21.96
CA LEU A 354 -6.82 -6.34 22.42
C LEU A 354 -6.28 -7.67 22.97
N LEU A 355 -5.11 -8.09 22.51
CA LEU A 355 -4.48 -9.34 22.95
C LEU A 355 -3.85 -9.22 24.34
N ASP A 356 -3.45 -8.00 24.73
CA ASP A 356 -2.77 -7.70 25.99
C ASP A 356 -3.43 -6.50 26.70
N PRO A 357 -4.67 -6.68 27.20
CA PRO A 357 -5.46 -5.59 27.75
C PRO A 357 -4.87 -5.02 29.06
N LYS A 358 -3.97 -5.73 29.73
CA LYS A 358 -3.27 -5.26 30.94
C LYS A 358 -1.87 -4.72 30.66
N ASP A 359 -1.49 -4.64 29.39
CA ASP A 359 -0.17 -4.19 28.92
C ASP A 359 1.02 -4.95 29.53
N LYS A 360 0.83 -6.22 29.89
CA LYS A 360 1.88 -7.06 30.50
C LYS A 360 3.05 -7.30 29.54
N PHE A 361 2.76 -7.31 28.24
CA PHE A 361 3.70 -7.47 27.15
C PHE A 361 3.90 -6.16 26.37
N GLY A 362 3.48 -5.01 26.90
CA GLY A 362 3.75 -3.69 26.31
C GLY A 362 2.97 -3.36 25.04
N TYR A 363 1.98 -4.16 24.63
CA TYR A 363 1.29 -3.93 23.35
C TYR A 363 0.45 -2.66 23.34
N LYS A 364 -0.17 -2.26 24.45
CA LYS A 364 -0.88 -0.97 24.52
C LYS A 364 0.13 0.18 24.40
N THR A 365 1.23 0.12 25.15
CA THR A 365 2.27 1.16 25.08
C THR A 365 2.85 1.29 23.67
N ILE A 366 3.18 0.16 23.02
CA ILE A 366 3.83 0.12 21.71
C ILE A 366 2.87 0.50 20.57
N TYR A 367 1.64 -0.03 20.56
CA TYR A 367 0.74 0.05 19.40
C TYR A 367 -0.38 1.09 19.51
N ALA A 368 -0.74 1.56 20.70
CA ALA A 368 -1.82 2.53 20.87
C ALA A 368 -1.35 3.99 20.75
N SER A 369 -0.07 4.25 21.01
CA SER A 369 0.54 5.57 20.87
C SER A 369 0.72 5.90 19.39
N ASN A 370 0.33 7.11 18.96
CA ASN A 370 0.67 7.75 17.66
C ASN A 370 0.46 6.93 16.35
N LEU A 371 -0.30 5.83 16.39
CA LEU A 371 -0.67 5.02 15.23
C LEU A 371 -2.17 5.17 14.91
N PRO A 372 -2.59 5.01 13.65
CA PRO A 372 -1.80 4.62 12.48
C PRO A 372 -1.01 5.80 11.94
N ASP A 373 0.12 5.51 11.32
CA ASP A 373 1.00 6.53 10.77
C ASP A 373 1.60 6.05 9.44
N ASN A 374 1.87 6.99 8.53
CA ASN A 374 2.49 6.67 7.25
C ASN A 374 4.02 6.51 7.37
N SER A 375 4.61 6.92 8.48
CA SER A 375 5.98 6.63 8.88
C SER A 375 5.99 5.45 9.85
N PHE A 376 6.42 4.29 9.36
CA PHE A 376 6.59 3.12 10.22
C PHE A 376 7.67 3.31 11.29
N GLN A 377 8.56 4.31 11.10
CA GLN A 377 9.54 4.70 12.09
C GLN A 377 8.87 5.04 13.44
N LYS A 378 7.63 5.55 13.46
CA LYS A 378 6.88 5.78 14.72
C LYS A 378 6.71 4.51 15.54
N LEU A 379 6.40 3.38 14.90
CA LEU A 379 6.32 2.09 15.59
C LEU A 379 7.71 1.62 16.05
N VAL A 380 8.75 1.80 15.22
CA VAL A 380 10.13 1.47 15.59
C VAL A 380 10.57 2.27 16.82
N ASP A 381 10.24 3.56 16.88
CA ASP A 381 10.54 4.45 18.00
C ASP A 381 9.77 4.01 19.26
N ASN A 382 8.48 3.68 19.15
CA ASN A 382 7.69 3.17 20.28
C ASN A 382 8.27 1.87 20.85
N ILE A 383 8.73 0.95 19.99
CA ILE A 383 9.36 -0.32 20.39
C ILE A 383 10.69 -0.06 21.09
N THR A 384 11.49 0.85 20.55
CA THR A 384 12.79 1.23 21.10
C THR A 384 12.63 1.92 22.45
N ALA A 385 11.66 2.83 22.58
CA ALA A 385 11.32 3.50 23.83
C ALA A 385 10.83 2.53 24.92
N TYR A 386 10.14 1.45 24.53
CA TYR A 386 9.78 0.36 25.44
C TYR A 386 10.98 -0.53 25.85
N GLY A 387 12.15 -0.34 25.24
CA GLY A 387 13.37 -1.09 25.55
C GLY A 387 13.53 -2.40 24.75
N ARG A 388 12.85 -2.52 23.60
CA ARG A 388 12.99 -3.69 22.71
C ARG A 388 13.85 -3.35 21.49
N THR A 389 14.64 -4.34 21.08
CA THR A 389 15.41 -4.31 19.84
C THR A 389 14.82 -5.27 18.82
N VAL A 390 14.83 -4.92 17.55
CA VAL A 390 14.40 -5.79 16.44
C VAL A 390 15.41 -5.62 15.32
N ASN A 391 15.64 -6.69 14.55
CA ASN A 391 16.48 -6.62 13.37
C ASN A 391 15.68 -5.94 12.25
N TRP A 392 15.89 -4.65 12.06
CA TRP A 392 15.16 -3.86 11.07
C TRP A 392 15.95 -3.70 9.77
N ILE A 393 15.24 -3.78 8.64
CA ILE A 393 15.72 -3.30 7.34
C ILE A 393 14.72 -2.27 6.82
N GLY A 394 15.11 -1.00 6.82
CA GLY A 394 14.33 0.06 6.21
C GLY A 394 14.63 0.18 4.72
N ALA A 395 13.60 0.18 3.89
CA ALA A 395 13.73 0.40 2.45
C ALA A 395 12.66 1.40 1.95
N SER A 396 12.99 2.17 0.90
CA SER A 396 12.10 3.18 0.32
C SER A 396 11.44 2.64 -0.94
N GLY A 397 10.11 2.68 -1.00
CA GLY A 397 9.33 2.11 -2.11
C GLY A 397 8.96 0.62 -1.91
N SER A 398 7.88 0.19 -2.57
CA SER A 398 7.37 -1.19 -2.48
C SER A 398 8.31 -2.21 -3.14
N ASP A 399 8.94 -1.84 -4.25
CA ASP A 399 9.97 -2.57 -4.98
C ASP A 399 11.20 -2.88 -4.11
N ALA A 400 11.73 -1.86 -3.42
CA ALA A 400 12.88 -2.03 -2.56
C ALA A 400 12.58 -2.90 -1.33
N VAL A 401 11.39 -2.76 -0.72
CA VAL A 401 10.95 -3.66 0.36
C VAL A 401 10.78 -5.09 -0.16
N ALA A 402 10.17 -5.27 -1.33
CA ALA A 402 10.02 -6.58 -1.97
C ALA A 402 11.38 -7.26 -2.20
N SER A 403 12.35 -6.53 -2.77
CA SER A 403 13.71 -7.02 -2.98
C SER A 403 14.45 -7.31 -1.67
N ALA A 404 14.27 -6.47 -0.65
CA ALA A 404 14.90 -6.67 0.65
C ALA A 404 14.34 -7.88 1.41
N ILE A 405 13.05 -8.19 1.26
CA ILE A 405 12.51 -9.49 1.74
C ILE A 405 13.06 -10.63 0.87
N GLY A 406 12.96 -10.48 -0.45
CA GLY A 406 13.54 -11.37 -1.44
C GLY A 406 12.92 -12.78 -1.48
N ASN A 407 13.44 -13.58 -2.40
CA ASN A 407 13.16 -15.02 -2.55
C ASN A 407 14.43 -15.88 -2.42
N ASP A 408 15.60 -15.26 -2.23
CA ASP A 408 16.88 -15.95 -2.11
C ASP A 408 17.02 -16.63 -0.73
N ALA A 409 17.74 -17.75 -0.70
CA ALA A 409 17.99 -18.51 0.52
C ALA A 409 18.79 -17.74 1.58
N ALA A 410 19.66 -16.81 1.18
CA ALA A 410 20.40 -15.92 2.08
C ALA A 410 19.48 -14.93 2.82
N ASN A 411 18.28 -14.72 2.30
CA ASN A 411 17.27 -13.84 2.88
C ASN A 411 16.20 -14.62 3.66
N HIS A 412 16.33 -15.94 3.83
CA HIS A 412 15.42 -16.72 4.65
C HIS A 412 15.34 -16.16 6.08
N GLY A 413 14.11 -16.05 6.58
CA GLY A 413 13.81 -15.48 7.89
C GLY A 413 13.41 -14.01 7.88
N ARG A 414 13.42 -13.37 6.70
CA ARG A 414 12.89 -12.00 6.53
C ARG A 414 11.36 -12.00 6.41
N ILE A 415 10.74 -11.01 7.03
CA ILE A 415 9.29 -10.77 7.01
C ILE A 415 9.03 -9.27 6.88
N GLY A 416 7.95 -8.88 6.21
CA GLY A 416 7.54 -7.49 6.11
C GLY A 416 6.09 -7.35 5.69
N TYR A 417 5.70 -6.14 5.35
CA TYR A 417 4.37 -5.82 4.84
C TYR A 417 4.50 -5.15 3.47
N LEU A 418 3.67 -5.55 2.52
CA LEU A 418 3.71 -5.11 1.14
C LEU A 418 2.32 -5.02 0.55
N SER A 419 2.18 -4.16 -0.45
CA SER A 419 1.05 -4.25 -1.36
C SER A 419 1.05 -5.60 -2.10
N ASN A 420 -0.14 -6.12 -2.37
CA ASN A 420 -0.30 -7.46 -2.91
C ASN A 420 0.36 -7.64 -4.30
N ASP A 421 0.31 -6.61 -5.14
CA ASP A 421 0.95 -6.54 -6.46
C ASP A 421 2.49 -6.63 -6.41
N PHE A 422 3.12 -6.48 -5.23
CA PHE A 422 4.56 -6.66 -5.04
C PHE A 422 4.96 -8.02 -4.45
N VAL A 423 4.00 -8.92 -4.23
CA VAL A 423 4.23 -10.26 -3.67
C VAL A 423 3.81 -11.33 -4.68
N ALA A 424 4.44 -12.51 -4.65
CA ALA A 424 3.95 -13.65 -5.43
C ALA A 424 2.51 -14.01 -5.00
N PRO A 425 1.62 -14.37 -5.95
CA PRO A 425 1.87 -14.55 -7.38
C PRO A 425 1.66 -13.29 -8.25
N TYR A 426 1.20 -12.17 -7.69
CA TYR A 426 0.77 -10.98 -8.44
C TYR A 426 1.90 -10.14 -9.03
N ASN A 427 3.09 -10.19 -8.44
CA ASN A 427 4.21 -9.37 -8.89
C ASN A 427 4.85 -9.92 -10.18
N PRO A 428 4.95 -9.18 -11.29
CA PRO A 428 5.62 -9.67 -12.51
C PRO A 428 7.12 -9.95 -12.34
N VAL A 429 7.79 -9.31 -11.37
CA VAL A 429 9.23 -9.48 -11.14
C VAL A 429 9.50 -10.76 -10.36
N THR A 430 9.84 -11.84 -11.05
CA THR A 430 10.03 -13.15 -10.41
C THR A 430 11.36 -13.33 -9.69
N THR A 431 12.38 -12.53 -10.04
CA THR A 431 13.76 -12.69 -9.60
C THR A 431 14.02 -12.17 -8.18
N THR A 432 13.31 -11.11 -7.76
CA THR A 432 13.55 -10.45 -6.47
C THR A 432 12.31 -10.35 -5.58
N ARG A 433 11.11 -10.66 -6.09
CA ARG A 433 9.88 -10.60 -5.28
C ARG A 433 9.91 -11.63 -4.14
N PRO A 434 9.22 -11.37 -3.02
CA PRO A 434 8.99 -12.38 -2.00
C PRO A 434 8.29 -13.60 -2.56
N ALA A 435 8.74 -14.78 -2.12
CA ALA A 435 8.24 -16.06 -2.60
C ALA A 435 6.79 -16.36 -2.15
N GLY A 436 6.19 -15.52 -1.30
CA GLY A 436 4.78 -15.54 -0.94
C GLY A 436 4.46 -14.64 0.25
N SER A 437 3.19 -14.66 0.65
CA SER A 437 2.68 -14.00 1.85
C SER A 437 2.13 -14.98 2.85
N ALA A 438 1.82 -14.49 4.05
CA ALA A 438 1.13 -15.22 5.09
C ALA A 438 -0.38 -15.09 4.98
N ARG A 439 -1.11 -16.17 5.33
CA ARG A 439 -2.52 -16.05 5.75
C ARG A 439 -2.58 -15.53 7.18
N LEU A 440 -3.55 -14.69 7.47
CA LEU A 440 -3.74 -14.10 8.80
C LEU A 440 -5.03 -14.60 9.44
N GLN A 441 -4.96 -14.93 10.73
CA GLN A 441 -6.17 -15.11 11.53
C GLN A 441 -6.91 -13.77 11.64
N ASN A 442 -8.22 -13.79 11.43
CA ASN A 442 -9.08 -12.65 11.70
C ASN A 442 -9.87 -12.86 13.00
N ASP A 443 -10.52 -11.81 13.49
CA ASP A 443 -11.27 -11.89 14.74
C ASP A 443 -12.50 -12.82 14.65
N TYR A 444 -13.13 -12.91 13.47
CA TYR A 444 -14.24 -13.83 13.26
C TYR A 444 -13.83 -15.29 13.56
N LEU A 445 -12.69 -15.74 13.01
CA LEU A 445 -12.16 -17.08 13.26
C LEU A 445 -11.89 -17.30 14.75
N ARG A 446 -11.29 -16.32 15.45
CA ARG A 446 -11.14 -16.36 16.91
C ARG A 446 -12.50 -16.51 17.62
N SER A 447 -13.50 -15.73 17.23
CA SER A 447 -14.81 -15.70 17.90
C SER A 447 -15.54 -17.05 17.86
N ILE A 448 -15.34 -17.82 16.78
CA ILE A 448 -15.88 -19.18 16.67
C ILE A 448 -14.94 -20.25 17.26
N GLY A 449 -13.82 -19.86 17.87
CA GLY A 449 -12.89 -20.77 18.54
C GLY A 449 -11.81 -21.39 17.64
N VAL A 450 -11.57 -20.85 16.44
CA VAL A 450 -10.46 -21.25 15.57
C VAL A 450 -9.22 -20.45 15.95
N TYR A 451 -8.25 -21.11 16.59
CA TYR A 451 -6.97 -20.55 17.05
C TYR A 451 -5.77 -21.03 16.24
N TYR A 452 -5.91 -22.16 15.56
CA TYR A 452 -4.85 -22.81 14.81
C TYR A 452 -5.29 -23.10 13.38
N PRO A 453 -4.36 -23.05 12.41
CA PRO A 453 -4.61 -23.56 11.07
C PRO A 453 -5.15 -24.98 11.10
N GLY A 454 -6.17 -25.22 10.27
CA GLY A 454 -6.79 -26.53 10.10
C GLY A 454 -7.70 -26.98 11.24
N GLN A 455 -7.94 -26.15 12.25
CA GLN A 455 -8.78 -26.51 13.39
C GLN A 455 -10.25 -26.69 12.96
N THR A 456 -10.86 -27.78 13.44
CA THR A 456 -12.26 -28.11 13.18
C THR A 456 -13.18 -27.53 14.24
N VAL A 457 -14.15 -26.74 13.82
CA VAL A 457 -15.23 -26.21 14.65
C VAL A 457 -16.55 -26.48 13.94
N GLY A 458 -17.53 -27.04 14.64
CA GLY A 458 -18.84 -27.35 14.05
C GLY A 458 -18.76 -28.29 12.84
N GLY A 459 -17.84 -29.26 12.87
CA GLY A 459 -17.63 -30.22 11.77
C GLY A 459 -16.90 -29.67 10.54
N LYS A 460 -16.48 -28.40 10.54
CA LYS A 460 -15.74 -27.77 9.44
C LYS A 460 -14.34 -27.36 9.87
N ALA A 461 -13.33 -27.73 9.09
CA ALA A 461 -11.95 -27.29 9.28
C ALA A 461 -11.72 -25.89 8.67
N TYR A 462 -10.97 -25.04 9.37
CA TYR A 462 -10.70 -23.67 8.95
C TYR A 462 -9.21 -23.40 8.80
N ASN A 463 -8.83 -22.80 7.67
CA ASN A 463 -7.54 -22.13 7.53
C ASN A 463 -7.69 -20.64 7.87
N PHE A 464 -6.56 -19.98 8.09
CA PHE A 464 -6.51 -18.53 8.17
C PHE A 464 -6.75 -17.89 6.79
N VAL A 465 -6.94 -16.58 6.79
CA VAL A 465 -7.43 -15.85 5.62
C VAL A 465 -6.27 -15.38 4.76
N ALA A 466 -6.28 -15.69 3.46
CA ALA A 466 -5.26 -15.20 2.52
C ALA A 466 -5.55 -13.75 2.07
N PRO A 467 -4.52 -12.97 1.71
CA PRO A 467 -4.68 -11.62 1.14
C PRO A 467 -5.10 -11.71 -0.34
N THR A 468 -6.34 -12.09 -0.62
CA THR A 468 -6.88 -12.14 -1.99
C THR A 468 -7.85 -10.98 -2.24
N PRO A 469 -8.09 -10.59 -3.51
CA PRO A 469 -9.16 -9.66 -3.88
C PRO A 469 -10.49 -9.97 -3.19
N SER A 470 -10.97 -11.21 -3.31
CA SER A 470 -12.26 -11.61 -2.74
C SER A 470 -12.29 -11.54 -1.21
N ASN A 471 -11.16 -11.80 -0.54
CA ASN A 471 -11.10 -11.69 0.92
C ASN A 471 -11.01 -10.23 1.40
N ALA A 472 -10.51 -9.32 0.55
CA ALA A 472 -10.59 -7.88 0.78
C ALA A 472 -12.02 -7.37 0.62
N ASP A 473 -12.75 -7.83 -0.40
CA ASP A 473 -14.18 -7.54 -0.62
C ASP A 473 -15.05 -7.95 0.57
N VAL A 474 -14.84 -9.15 1.11
CA VAL A 474 -15.56 -9.60 2.31
C VAL A 474 -15.31 -8.66 3.50
N ALA A 475 -14.08 -8.18 3.66
CA ALA A 475 -13.74 -7.24 4.71
C ALA A 475 -14.38 -5.85 4.48
N TRP A 476 -14.39 -5.36 3.25
CA TRP A 476 -15.05 -4.10 2.87
C TRP A 476 -16.56 -4.15 3.00
N SER A 477 -17.18 -5.25 2.58
CA SER A 477 -18.62 -5.50 2.71
C SER A 477 -19.10 -5.47 4.18
N SER A 478 -18.20 -5.72 5.13
CA SER A 478 -18.51 -5.60 6.55
C SER A 478 -18.82 -4.16 6.99
N LEU A 479 -18.33 -3.13 6.28
CA LEU A 479 -18.63 -1.73 6.60
C LEU A 479 -20.14 -1.47 6.61
N ALA A 480 -20.86 -2.00 5.61
CA ALA A 480 -22.32 -1.87 5.53
C ALA A 480 -23.03 -2.54 6.72
N SER A 481 -22.50 -3.65 7.23
CA SER A 481 -23.03 -4.35 8.42
C SER A 481 -22.91 -3.53 9.72
N PHE A 482 -22.14 -2.44 9.69
CA PHE A 482 -21.98 -1.48 10.79
C PHE A 482 -22.54 -0.09 10.44
N GLY A 483 -23.45 -0.01 9.46
CA GLY A 483 -24.13 1.24 9.09
C GLY A 483 -23.29 2.23 8.29
N VAL A 484 -22.11 1.81 7.81
CA VAL A 484 -21.26 2.65 6.96
C VAL A 484 -21.69 2.48 5.51
N THR A 485 -22.53 3.39 5.04
CA THR A 485 -23.01 3.43 3.65
C THR A 485 -22.79 4.81 3.05
N PRO A 486 -22.16 4.92 1.86
CA PRO A 486 -21.98 6.19 1.16
C PRO A 486 -23.29 6.97 1.00
N SER A 487 -23.26 8.26 1.32
CA SER A 487 -24.43 9.16 1.27
C SER A 487 -24.11 10.41 0.44
N ALA A 488 -25.15 11.07 -0.08
CA ALA A 488 -25.01 12.36 -0.78
C ALA A 488 -24.55 13.51 0.14
N SER A 489 -24.67 13.34 1.46
CA SER A 489 -24.19 14.32 2.46
C SER A 489 -22.71 14.18 2.80
N TRP A 490 -22.03 13.13 2.29
CA TRP A 490 -20.64 12.86 2.61
C TRP A 490 -19.71 13.95 2.08
N LYS A 491 -18.82 14.40 2.95
CA LYS A 491 -17.69 15.27 2.64
C LYS A 491 -16.46 14.41 2.34
N TYR A 492 -15.37 15.04 1.91
CA TYR A 492 -14.12 14.32 1.60
C TYR A 492 -13.61 13.48 2.79
N THR A 493 -13.77 13.97 4.02
CA THR A 493 -13.38 13.26 5.24
C THR A 493 -14.20 11.99 5.48
N ASP A 494 -15.44 11.93 4.98
CA ASP A 494 -16.31 10.76 5.16
C ASP A 494 -15.84 9.57 4.31
N TYR A 495 -15.06 9.79 3.25
CA TYR A 495 -14.41 8.73 2.48
C TYR A 495 -13.15 8.17 3.16
N ASN A 496 -12.77 8.70 4.33
CA ASN A 496 -11.74 8.09 5.16
C ASN A 496 -12.26 6.82 5.82
N VAL A 497 -12.05 5.68 5.16
CA VAL A 497 -12.48 4.35 5.67
C VAL A 497 -11.81 3.96 6.98
N TYR A 498 -10.63 4.51 7.28
CA TYR A 498 -9.89 4.22 8.52
C TYR A 498 -10.45 4.96 9.74
N ALA A 499 -11.22 6.03 9.51
CA ALA A 499 -11.98 6.73 10.54
C ALA A 499 -13.36 6.11 10.79
N LYS A 500 -13.75 5.08 10.03
CA LYS A 500 -14.97 4.31 10.28
C LYS A 500 -14.70 3.33 11.40
N THR A 501 -15.21 3.69 12.57
CA THR A 501 -14.92 3.01 13.83
C THR A 501 -16.18 2.41 14.43
N PHE A 502 -16.00 1.44 15.34
CA PHE A 502 -17.13 0.87 16.07
C PHE A 502 -17.78 1.93 16.98
N PRO A 503 -19.12 1.98 17.03
CA PRO A 503 -19.83 2.93 17.88
C PRO A 503 -19.56 2.66 19.37
N ALA A 504 -19.97 3.61 20.21
CA ALA A 504 -19.89 3.48 21.66
C ALA A 504 -20.54 2.17 22.15
N THR A 505 -19.96 1.58 23.19
CA THR A 505 -20.45 0.33 23.82
C THR A 505 -20.46 -0.89 22.90
N THR A 506 -19.58 -0.92 21.90
CA THR A 506 -19.38 -2.12 21.07
C THR A 506 -18.34 -3.05 21.68
N TYR A 507 -18.65 -4.34 21.72
CA TYR A 507 -17.78 -5.38 22.25
C TYR A 507 -17.59 -6.51 21.25
N LEU A 508 -16.43 -7.19 21.31
CA LEU A 508 -16.24 -8.42 20.55
C LEU A 508 -17.22 -9.50 21.03
N PRO A 509 -17.73 -10.35 20.12
CA PRO A 509 -18.53 -11.52 20.50
C PRO A 509 -17.70 -12.49 21.35
N GLY A 510 -18.27 -12.91 22.49
CA GLY A 510 -17.70 -13.85 23.45
C GLY A 510 -18.57 -14.00 24.72
N SER A 511 -18.72 -15.21 25.23
CA SER A 511 -19.69 -15.58 26.29
C SER A 511 -19.29 -15.25 27.74
N GLY A 512 -18.26 -14.41 28.00
CA GLY A 512 -17.77 -14.24 29.38
C GLY A 512 -17.03 -12.95 29.73
N THR A 513 -16.41 -12.23 28.79
CA THR A 513 -15.77 -10.93 29.10
C THR A 513 -15.95 -9.98 27.93
N ALA A 514 -16.51 -8.81 28.22
CA ALA A 514 -16.75 -7.77 27.25
C ALA A 514 -15.42 -7.10 26.84
N VAL A 515 -14.88 -7.45 25.66
CA VAL A 515 -13.68 -6.80 25.10
C VAL A 515 -14.15 -5.56 24.34
N ASN A 516 -13.94 -4.38 24.94
CA ASN A 516 -14.38 -3.12 24.37
C ASN A 516 -13.56 -2.79 23.11
N ILE A 517 -14.27 -2.58 21.99
CA ILE A 517 -13.68 -2.19 20.70
C ILE A 517 -14.18 -0.82 20.22
N THR A 518 -14.85 -0.07 21.09
CA THR A 518 -15.32 1.29 20.83
C THR A 518 -14.20 2.15 20.26
N GLY A 519 -14.47 2.86 19.17
CA GLY A 519 -13.52 3.77 18.54
C GLY A 519 -12.38 3.09 17.78
N LEU A 520 -12.33 1.75 17.74
CA LEU A 520 -11.38 1.01 16.90
C LEU A 520 -11.88 0.93 15.46
N SER A 521 -10.95 0.85 14.51
CA SER A 521 -11.26 0.75 13.09
C SER A 521 -12.06 -0.52 12.78
N ILE A 522 -13.08 -0.42 11.93
CA ILE A 522 -13.92 -1.57 11.58
C ILE A 522 -13.15 -2.60 10.74
N LEU A 523 -12.42 -2.16 9.70
CA LEU A 523 -11.77 -3.04 8.72
C LEU A 523 -10.89 -4.15 9.33
N PRO A 524 -10.00 -3.88 10.31
CA PRO A 524 -9.19 -4.94 10.92
C PRO A 524 -9.97 -5.98 11.72
N LEU A 525 -11.20 -5.65 12.13
CA LEU A 525 -12.11 -6.51 12.90
C LEU A 525 -13.38 -6.81 12.08
N ALA A 526 -13.26 -6.80 10.75
CA ALA A 526 -14.36 -7.09 9.85
C ALA A 526 -14.98 -8.48 10.12
N LYS A 527 -16.29 -8.57 9.87
CA LYS A 527 -17.06 -9.80 10.10
C LYS A 527 -16.84 -10.78 8.94
N GLY A 528 -16.87 -12.07 9.26
CA GLY A 528 -16.87 -13.16 8.28
C GLY A 528 -15.58 -13.96 8.24
N ALA A 529 -15.70 -15.26 8.01
CA ALA A 529 -14.57 -16.21 8.05
C ALA A 529 -13.48 -15.92 7.01
N ASN A 530 -13.83 -15.21 5.94
CA ASN A 530 -12.93 -14.90 4.82
C ASN A 530 -12.52 -13.42 4.78
N ALA A 531 -12.87 -12.60 5.78
CA ALA A 531 -12.45 -11.20 5.82
C ALA A 531 -10.94 -11.11 6.14
N TYR A 532 -10.13 -10.65 5.19
CA TYR A 532 -8.70 -10.45 5.47
C TYR A 532 -8.52 -9.23 6.39
N PRO A 533 -7.74 -9.32 7.48
CA PRO A 533 -7.75 -8.27 8.50
C PRO A 533 -6.79 -7.10 8.22
N ALA A 534 -5.82 -7.24 7.31
CA ALA A 534 -4.93 -6.14 6.91
C ALA A 534 -5.37 -5.60 5.54
N VAL A 535 -6.44 -4.80 5.53
CA VAL A 535 -7.05 -4.23 4.32
C VAL A 535 -7.25 -2.73 4.43
N GLY A 536 -7.24 -2.04 3.29
CA GLY A 536 -7.45 -0.61 3.18
C GLY A 536 -7.78 -0.19 1.75
N THR A 537 -7.39 1.03 1.38
CA THR A 537 -7.51 1.58 0.03
C THR A 537 -6.49 2.68 -0.21
N PRO A 538 -5.91 2.78 -1.42
CA PRO A 538 -5.36 4.03 -1.92
C PRO A 538 -6.51 5.01 -2.18
N HIS A 539 -6.36 6.25 -1.72
CA HIS A 539 -7.24 7.35 -2.07
C HIS A 539 -6.65 8.17 -3.23
N ALA A 540 -7.50 8.60 -4.16
CA ALA A 540 -7.23 9.72 -5.05
C ALA A 540 -7.61 11.03 -4.36
N TYR A 541 -6.69 11.99 -4.40
CA TYR A 541 -6.90 13.37 -3.96
C TYR A 541 -7.11 14.23 -5.20
N LEU A 542 -8.32 14.76 -5.34
CA LEU A 542 -8.82 15.46 -6.52
C LEU A 542 -9.22 16.89 -6.13
N TYR A 543 -9.14 17.79 -7.08
CA TYR A 543 -9.60 19.17 -6.90
C TYR A 543 -11.07 19.27 -7.33
N SER A 544 -11.89 20.09 -6.65
CA SER A 544 -13.25 20.34 -7.17
C SER A 544 -13.23 21.28 -8.37
N CYS A 545 -12.17 22.08 -8.54
CA CYS A 545 -12.05 23.06 -9.61
C CYS A 545 -10.70 22.98 -10.33
N TYR A 546 -10.75 22.81 -11.66
CA TYR A 546 -9.55 22.70 -12.50
C TYR A 546 -9.42 23.90 -13.44
N GLY A 547 -8.26 24.55 -13.42
CA GLY A 547 -7.89 25.62 -14.34
C GLY A 547 -7.41 25.09 -15.69
N ALA A 548 -7.11 26.01 -16.61
CA ALA A 548 -6.37 25.67 -17.81
C ALA A 548 -4.95 25.25 -17.40
N GLY A 549 -4.52 24.07 -17.86
CA GLY A 549 -3.17 23.56 -17.59
C GLY A 549 -2.23 23.85 -18.75
N SER A 550 -0.96 23.45 -18.59
CA SER A 550 0.07 23.45 -19.65
C SER A 550 -0.35 22.64 -20.89
N VAL A 551 -1.38 21.80 -20.75
CA VAL A 551 -1.88 20.84 -21.74
C VAL A 551 -3.31 21.16 -22.24
N GLY A 552 -3.75 22.42 -22.21
CA GLY A 552 -4.98 22.84 -22.90
C GLY A 552 -6.09 23.40 -22.00
N SER A 553 -7.32 23.49 -22.55
CA SER A 553 -8.44 24.17 -21.88
C SER A 553 -8.89 23.45 -20.60
N SER A 554 -9.39 24.21 -19.62
CA SER A 554 -9.96 23.66 -18.38
C SER A 554 -11.11 22.67 -18.66
N THR A 555 -11.94 22.97 -19.66
CA THR A 555 -13.05 22.11 -20.10
C THR A 555 -12.55 20.75 -20.61
N THR A 556 -11.56 20.75 -21.52
CA THR A 556 -10.99 19.51 -22.07
C THR A 556 -10.36 18.66 -20.97
N ARG A 557 -9.59 19.29 -20.07
CA ARG A 557 -8.95 18.64 -18.94
C ARG A 557 -9.97 17.93 -18.03
N VAL A 558 -11.05 18.61 -17.65
CA VAL A 558 -12.11 18.04 -16.80
C VAL A 558 -12.88 16.94 -17.51
N THR A 559 -13.18 17.10 -18.80
CA THR A 559 -13.85 16.06 -19.60
C THR A 559 -13.01 14.79 -19.66
N ASN A 560 -11.71 14.91 -19.89
CA ASN A 560 -10.78 13.80 -19.93
C ASN A 560 -10.70 13.09 -18.57
N LEU A 561 -10.50 13.85 -17.49
CA LEU A 561 -10.43 13.32 -16.13
C LEU A 561 -11.71 12.59 -15.74
N LYS A 562 -12.88 13.20 -15.95
CA LYS A 562 -14.17 12.56 -15.66
C LYS A 562 -14.41 11.31 -16.49
N SER A 563 -14.08 11.33 -17.78
CA SER A 563 -14.23 10.16 -18.66
C SER A 563 -13.36 9.01 -18.19
N PHE A 564 -12.11 9.29 -17.80
CA PHE A 564 -11.23 8.29 -17.22
C PHE A 564 -11.78 7.75 -15.89
N LEU A 565 -12.22 8.62 -14.97
CA LEU A 565 -12.75 8.17 -13.68
C LEU A 565 -14.03 7.34 -13.82
N VAL A 566 -14.95 7.73 -14.72
CA VAL A 566 -16.15 6.93 -15.01
C VAL A 566 -15.77 5.56 -15.55
N TRP A 567 -14.83 5.49 -16.50
CA TRP A 567 -14.34 4.23 -17.04
C TRP A 567 -13.64 3.38 -15.96
N PHE A 568 -12.76 3.99 -15.17
CA PHE A 568 -12.01 3.32 -14.11
C PHE A 568 -12.92 2.63 -13.09
N TYR A 569 -13.99 3.29 -12.65
CA TYR A 569 -14.91 2.72 -11.67
C TYR A 569 -15.93 1.74 -12.27
N ASP A 570 -16.38 1.93 -13.52
CA ASP A 570 -17.56 1.23 -14.05
C ASP A 570 -17.24 0.16 -15.09
N ASP A 571 -16.06 0.20 -15.72
CA ASP A 571 -15.69 -0.71 -16.79
C ASP A 571 -15.11 -2.05 -16.27
N ALA A 572 -15.54 -3.15 -16.87
CA ALA A 572 -15.08 -4.49 -16.51
C ALA A 572 -13.57 -4.69 -16.71
N ARG A 573 -12.96 -4.00 -17.68
CA ARG A 573 -11.53 -4.12 -17.99
C ARG A 573 -10.68 -3.56 -16.85
N SER A 574 -11.06 -2.40 -16.31
CA SER A 574 -10.41 -1.81 -15.12
C SER A 574 -10.49 -2.78 -13.94
N ARG A 575 -11.69 -3.31 -13.64
CA ARG A 575 -11.88 -4.29 -12.56
C ARG A 575 -11.03 -5.55 -12.75
N ASN A 576 -10.99 -6.10 -13.96
CA ASN A 576 -10.21 -7.29 -14.26
C ASN A 576 -8.71 -7.06 -14.03
N ILE A 577 -8.19 -5.88 -14.40
CA ILE A 577 -6.80 -5.50 -14.14
C ILE A 577 -6.55 -5.38 -12.63
N LEU A 578 -7.47 -4.79 -11.86
CA LEU A 578 -7.36 -4.74 -10.40
C LEU A 578 -7.23 -6.13 -9.78
N VAL A 579 -8.11 -7.07 -10.15
CA VAL A 579 -8.07 -8.45 -9.65
C VAL A 579 -6.79 -9.17 -10.05
N ASN A 580 -6.32 -8.97 -11.29
CA ASN A 580 -5.05 -9.53 -11.77
C ASN A 580 -3.82 -8.99 -10.99
N ASN A 581 -3.92 -7.81 -10.38
CA ASN A 581 -2.90 -7.23 -9.51
C ASN A 581 -3.15 -7.51 -8.01
N GLY A 582 -4.14 -8.31 -7.67
CA GLY A 582 -4.41 -8.70 -6.28
C GLY A 582 -5.22 -7.68 -5.48
N PHE A 583 -5.96 -6.81 -6.17
CA PHE A 583 -6.91 -5.84 -5.60
C PHE A 583 -8.34 -6.16 -5.98
N HIS A 584 -9.31 -5.57 -5.28
CA HIS A 584 -10.71 -5.69 -5.63
C HIS A 584 -11.32 -4.32 -5.95
N SER A 585 -12.25 -4.27 -6.89
CA SER A 585 -12.96 -3.03 -7.21
C SER A 585 -13.91 -2.64 -6.10
N LEU A 586 -14.20 -1.35 -5.94
CA LEU A 586 -15.22 -0.92 -4.99
C LEU A 586 -16.59 -1.56 -5.31
N SER A 587 -17.41 -1.77 -4.28
CA SER A 587 -18.79 -2.20 -4.50
C SER A 587 -19.64 -1.16 -5.23
N THR A 588 -20.69 -1.64 -5.89
CA THR A 588 -21.60 -0.82 -6.72
C THR A 588 -22.17 0.39 -5.96
N THR A 589 -22.46 0.26 -4.66
CA THR A 589 -22.98 1.36 -3.84
C THR A 589 -21.98 2.52 -3.73
N TRP A 590 -20.69 2.22 -3.54
CA TRP A 590 -19.65 3.26 -3.51
C TRP A 590 -19.49 3.90 -4.89
N ILE A 591 -19.45 3.09 -5.95
CA ILE A 591 -19.32 3.57 -7.33
C ILE A 591 -20.47 4.51 -7.71
N GLN A 592 -21.72 4.11 -7.44
CA GLN A 592 -22.91 4.92 -7.75
C GLN A 592 -22.89 6.24 -7.00
N ASN A 593 -22.53 6.22 -5.72
CA ASN A 593 -22.42 7.43 -4.92
C ASN A 593 -21.34 8.36 -5.48
N ILE A 594 -20.13 7.86 -5.76
CA ILE A 594 -19.03 8.63 -6.38
C ILE A 594 -19.47 9.25 -7.71
N LYS A 595 -20.11 8.46 -8.59
CA LYS A 595 -20.61 8.94 -9.88
C LYS A 595 -21.62 10.07 -9.69
N SER A 596 -22.59 9.90 -8.79
CA SER A 596 -23.66 10.87 -8.54
C SER A 596 -23.17 12.19 -7.93
N GLN A 597 -22.12 12.15 -7.11
CA GLN A 597 -21.62 13.32 -6.39
C GLN A 597 -20.57 14.09 -7.19
N PHE A 598 -19.60 13.38 -7.78
CA PHE A 598 -18.38 14.02 -8.27
C PHE A 598 -18.25 14.00 -9.80
N LEU A 599 -18.82 13.00 -10.47
CA LEU A 599 -18.56 12.75 -11.88
C LEU A 599 -19.72 13.20 -12.78
N GLN A 600 -20.96 13.07 -12.34
CA GLN A 600 -22.17 13.34 -13.11
C GLN A 600 -22.96 14.55 -12.58
N GLY A 601 -23.61 15.27 -13.49
CA GLY A 601 -24.56 16.34 -13.18
C GLY A 601 -23.95 17.68 -12.75
N SER A 602 -24.81 18.54 -12.19
CA SER A 602 -24.53 19.92 -11.77
C SER A 602 -24.52 20.07 -10.24
N LYS A 603 -24.13 19.02 -9.51
CA LYS A 603 -23.99 19.09 -8.05
C LYS A 603 -22.87 20.06 -7.68
N THR A 604 -23.02 20.73 -6.54
CA THR A 604 -21.99 21.64 -5.99
C THR A 604 -20.68 20.93 -5.66
N THR A 605 -20.71 19.62 -5.50
CA THR A 605 -19.55 18.74 -5.26
C THR A 605 -18.90 18.24 -6.56
N SER A 606 -19.53 18.41 -7.72
CA SER A 606 -19.02 17.91 -8.99
C SER A 606 -17.69 18.56 -9.36
N ILE A 607 -16.73 17.74 -9.82
CA ILE A 607 -15.49 18.21 -10.47
C ILE A 607 -15.88 19.11 -11.65
N THR A 608 -15.29 20.29 -11.72
CA THR A 608 -15.73 21.33 -12.65
C THR A 608 -14.57 22.12 -13.23
N ALA A 609 -14.71 22.56 -14.48
CA ALA A 609 -13.76 23.44 -15.13
C ALA A 609 -13.90 24.87 -14.58
N TYR A 610 -12.80 25.48 -14.18
CA TYR A 610 -12.76 26.87 -13.82
C TYR A 610 -13.05 27.74 -15.05
N ASN A 611 -14.00 28.66 -14.90
CA ASN A 611 -14.29 29.72 -15.83
C ASN A 611 -14.52 31.01 -15.03
N ALA A 612 -13.67 32.02 -15.25
CA ALA A 612 -13.73 33.29 -14.54
C ALA A 612 -15.06 34.04 -14.77
N LEU A 613 -15.71 33.82 -15.91
CA LEU A 613 -16.95 34.49 -16.32
C LEU A 613 -18.21 33.76 -15.86
N SER A 614 -18.12 32.47 -15.53
CA SER A 614 -19.28 31.64 -15.15
C SER A 614 -18.85 30.56 -14.16
N LYS A 615 -18.70 30.98 -12.89
CA LYS A 615 -18.30 30.08 -11.80
C LYS A 615 -19.50 29.24 -11.35
N VAL A 616 -19.43 27.93 -11.58
CA VAL A 616 -20.51 26.97 -11.24
C VAL A 616 -19.99 25.84 -10.36
N ASN A 617 -20.92 25.10 -9.73
CA ASN A 617 -20.63 23.90 -8.94
C ASN A 617 -19.49 24.11 -7.92
N GLY A 618 -18.51 23.19 -7.89
CA GLY A 618 -17.33 23.23 -7.02
C GLY A 618 -16.36 24.38 -7.31
N CYS A 619 -16.62 25.23 -8.31
CA CYS A 619 -15.84 26.40 -8.67
C CYS A 619 -16.47 27.74 -8.24
N LYS A 620 -17.67 27.75 -7.63
CA LYS A 620 -18.46 28.98 -7.39
C LYS A 620 -17.69 30.11 -6.69
N ASN A 621 -16.81 29.78 -5.75
CA ASN A 621 -16.02 30.74 -4.95
C ASN A 621 -14.51 30.69 -5.26
N VAL A 622 -14.13 30.12 -6.40
CA VAL A 622 -12.72 29.84 -6.74
C VAL A 622 -12.10 30.95 -7.60
N THR A 623 -10.79 31.16 -7.52
CA THR A 623 -10.07 32.24 -8.24
C THR A 623 -9.22 31.79 -9.45
N GLY A 624 -8.86 30.51 -9.57
CA GLY A 624 -8.00 30.04 -10.68
C GLY A 624 -8.12 28.56 -11.08
N GLY A 625 -8.56 27.70 -10.15
CA GLY A 625 -8.54 26.25 -10.34
C GLY A 625 -7.13 25.66 -10.23
N ALA A 626 -7.04 24.34 -10.08
CA ALA A 626 -5.77 23.61 -10.15
C ALA A 626 -5.24 23.64 -11.59
N ASN A 627 -4.01 24.11 -11.77
CA ASN A 627 -3.32 24.28 -13.06
C ASN A 627 -2.12 23.35 -13.19
#